data_AF-A0A948XNX0-F1
#
_entry.id   AF-A0A948XNX0-F1
#
_cell.length_a   1.000
_cell.length_b   1.000
_cell.length_c   1.000
_cell.angle_alpha   90.00
_cell.angle_beta   90.00
_cell.angle_gamma   90.00
#
_symmetry.space_group_name_H-M   'P 1'
#
loop_
_entity.id
_entity.type
_entity.pdbx_description
1 polymer ?
#
loop_
_entity_poly.entity_id
_entity_poly.type
_entity_poly.pdbx_seq_one_letter_code
_entity_poly.pdbx_strand_id
1 'polypeptide(L)'
;MSRRDDLSPDDRRIWARVAGSVTPAKPKKSTRVTPGAAVVDPPAAPQPKGLAKARATAPAWSPPVPAPARPRGHPEELEPRRQRRLSRERDPIEARFDLHGFGRFQAQDALTAFLLGAQARGYRSVLVITGQGRRGGTG
;
A
#
# COMPACT_ATOMS: atom_id res chain seq x y z
N MET A 1 30.84 20.57 8.06
CA MET A 1 29.89 19.44 8.14
C MET A 1 30.63 18.24 8.72
N SER A 2 30.40 17.89 9.99
CA SER A 2 30.88 16.64 10.56
C SER A 2 30.04 16.26 11.77
N ARG A 3 29.23 15.21 11.64
CA ARG A 3 28.65 14.43 12.75
C ARG A 3 28.57 12.98 12.27
N ARG A 4 29.72 12.36 12.24
CA ARG A 4 29.89 10.91 12.25
C ARG A 4 30.80 10.69 13.45
N ASP A 5 30.44 9.80 14.36
CA ASP A 5 31.29 9.29 15.46
C ASP A 5 31.03 9.78 16.89
N ASP A 6 29.80 10.10 17.29
CA ASP A 6 29.43 10.30 18.71
C ASP A 6 28.65 9.12 19.33
N LEU A 7 28.78 7.90 18.79
CA LEU A 7 28.27 6.71 19.50
C LEU A 7 29.22 6.32 20.63
N SER A 8 28.69 6.35 21.87
CA SER A 8 29.34 5.79 23.05
C SER A 8 29.74 4.32 22.81
N PRO A 9 30.78 3.80 23.48
CA PRO A 9 31.12 2.37 23.42
C PRO A 9 29.91 1.46 23.71
N ASP A 10 29.04 1.87 24.63
CA ASP A 10 27.81 1.13 24.95
C ASP A 10 26.77 1.21 23.82
N ASP A 11 26.62 2.37 23.19
CA ASP A 11 25.72 2.53 22.03
C ASP A 11 26.18 1.65 20.87
N ARG A 12 27.50 1.56 20.64
CA ARG A 12 28.06 0.67 19.61
C ARG A 12 27.77 -0.80 19.91
N ARG A 13 27.83 -1.19 21.18
CA ARG A 13 27.54 -2.57 21.61
C ARG A 13 26.06 -2.92 21.41
N ILE A 14 25.16 -2.02 21.77
CA ILE A 14 23.71 -2.17 21.53
C ILE A 14 23.44 -2.22 20.03
N TRP A 15 24.03 -1.29 19.28
CA TRP A 15 23.88 -1.20 17.83
C TRP A 15 24.36 -2.46 17.12
N ALA A 16 25.51 -3.02 17.50
CA ALA A 16 26.02 -4.27 16.94
C ALA A 16 25.05 -5.45 17.17
N ARG A 17 24.44 -5.53 18.37
CA ARG A 17 23.46 -6.57 18.68
C ARG A 17 22.19 -6.45 17.83
N VAL A 18 21.71 -5.23 17.61
CA VAL A 18 20.53 -4.97 16.78
C VAL A 18 20.85 -5.21 15.29
N ALA A 19 21.97 -4.68 14.80
CA ALA A 19 22.39 -4.82 13.41
C ALA A 19 22.66 -6.29 13.01
N GLY A 20 23.13 -7.12 13.94
CA GLY A 20 23.30 -8.56 13.71
C GLY A 20 21.98 -9.34 13.56
N SER A 21 20.86 -8.78 13.99
CA SER A 21 19.55 -9.45 13.95
C SER A 21 18.80 -9.28 12.62
N VAL A 22 19.28 -8.41 11.73
CA VAL A 22 18.62 -8.11 10.45
C VAL A 22 19.29 -8.84 9.30
N THR A 23 18.49 -9.49 8.46
CA THR A 23 18.95 -10.10 7.21
C THR A 23 19.39 -9.01 6.24
N PRO A 24 20.66 -8.96 5.81
CA PRO A 24 21.13 -7.93 4.90
C PRO A 24 20.47 -8.07 3.53
N ALA A 25 20.11 -6.94 2.92
CA ALA A 25 19.53 -6.93 1.58
C ALA A 25 20.55 -7.42 0.56
N LYS A 26 20.14 -8.35 -0.32
CA LYS A 26 21.00 -8.83 -1.41
C LYS A 26 21.29 -7.66 -2.37
N PRO A 27 22.56 -7.36 -2.69
CA PRO A 27 22.87 -6.32 -3.66
C PRO A 27 22.31 -6.73 -5.02
N LYS A 28 21.36 -5.96 -5.56
CA LYS A 28 20.93 -6.09 -6.94
C LYS A 28 21.99 -5.44 -7.82
N LYS A 29 22.62 -6.22 -8.69
CA LYS A 29 23.41 -5.66 -9.80
C LYS A 29 22.46 -4.80 -10.62
N SER A 30 22.61 -3.48 -10.60
CA SER A 30 21.89 -2.61 -11.51
C SER A 30 22.31 -2.97 -12.93
N THR A 31 21.37 -3.42 -13.76
CA THR A 31 21.58 -3.47 -15.20
C THR A 31 21.87 -2.05 -15.67
N ARG A 32 23.10 -1.83 -16.14
CA ARG A 32 23.52 -0.58 -16.77
C ARG A 32 22.61 -0.35 -17.98
N VAL A 33 21.70 0.61 -17.89
CA VAL A 33 20.98 1.12 -19.04
C VAL A 33 21.96 1.97 -19.82
N THR A 34 22.35 1.50 -21.01
CA THR A 34 23.09 2.34 -21.97
C THR A 34 22.05 3.24 -22.66
N PRO A 35 22.15 4.57 -22.55
CA PRO A 35 21.32 5.47 -23.35
C PRO A 35 21.92 5.55 -24.76
N GLY A 36 21.23 5.04 -25.79
CA GLY A 36 21.73 5.20 -27.17
C GLY A 36 21.25 4.24 -28.25
N ALA A 37 20.02 3.73 -28.20
CA ALA A 37 19.44 3.04 -29.36
C ALA A 37 18.10 3.68 -29.71
N ALA A 38 18.16 4.91 -30.21
CA ALA A 38 17.10 5.49 -31.01
C ALA A 38 17.62 5.59 -32.45
N VAL A 39 17.12 4.72 -33.33
CA VAL A 39 17.02 5.03 -34.75
C VAL A 39 15.58 4.75 -35.13
N VAL A 40 14.86 5.85 -35.34
CA VAL A 40 13.56 5.91 -35.98
C VAL A 40 13.85 6.04 -37.48
N ASP A 41 13.24 5.21 -38.31
CA ASP A 41 13.03 5.50 -39.73
C ASP A 41 11.51 5.38 -40.04
N PRO A 42 10.89 6.40 -40.65
CA PRO A 42 9.45 6.46 -40.92
C PRO A 42 9.13 6.01 -42.37
N PRO A 43 7.86 6.05 -42.87
CA PRO A 43 7.12 4.87 -43.31
C PRO A 43 6.97 4.72 -44.83
N ALA A 44 6.82 3.49 -45.34
CA ALA A 44 6.36 3.23 -46.70
C ALA A 44 4.87 2.84 -46.70
N ALA A 45 4.07 3.53 -47.52
CA ALA A 45 2.68 3.22 -47.85
C ALA A 45 2.50 3.27 -49.38
N PRO A 46 1.35 2.88 -49.95
CA PRO A 46 0.53 1.68 -49.71
C PRO A 46 0.26 0.94 -51.06
N GLN A 47 -0.26 -0.30 -51.03
CA GLN A 47 -0.94 -0.86 -52.22
C GLN A 47 -2.28 -1.54 -51.87
N PRO A 48 -3.31 -1.36 -52.72
CA PRO A 48 -4.68 -1.74 -52.42
C PRO A 48 -5.03 -3.13 -52.96
N LYS A 49 -6.05 -3.76 -52.36
CA LYS A 49 -7.18 -4.45 -53.04
C LYS A 49 -7.90 -5.34 -52.03
N GLY A 50 -9.24 -5.28 -52.03
CA GLY A 50 -10.05 -6.40 -51.58
C GLY A 50 -11.33 -6.06 -50.83
N LEU A 51 -12.36 -5.71 -51.60
CA LEU A 51 -13.77 -6.13 -51.48
C LEU A 51 -14.49 -5.99 -50.13
N ALA A 52 -15.53 -5.14 -50.19
CA ALA A 52 -16.54 -4.90 -49.18
C ALA A 52 -17.26 -6.17 -48.67
N LYS A 53 -17.61 -6.17 -47.38
CA LYS A 53 -18.78 -6.91 -46.89
C LYS A 53 -19.43 -6.21 -45.69
N ALA A 54 -20.68 -5.82 -45.93
CA ALA A 54 -21.82 -5.54 -45.04
C ALA A 54 -21.59 -4.93 -43.64
N ARG A 55 -22.12 -3.71 -43.47
CA ARG A 55 -22.47 -3.10 -42.19
C ARG A 55 -23.48 -4.00 -41.44
N ALA A 56 -23.11 -4.48 -40.26
CA ALA A 56 -24.10 -4.90 -39.27
C ALA A 56 -24.60 -3.66 -38.53
N THR A 57 -25.92 -3.45 -38.53
CA THR A 57 -26.61 -2.45 -37.71
C THR A 57 -26.36 -2.74 -36.23
N ALA A 58 -25.83 -1.75 -35.51
CA ALA A 58 -25.71 -1.82 -34.05
C ALA A 58 -27.11 -1.91 -33.41
N PRO A 59 -27.28 -2.69 -32.33
CA PRO A 59 -28.53 -2.67 -31.57
C PRO A 59 -28.75 -1.29 -30.94
N ALA A 60 -30.02 -0.89 -30.82
CA ALA A 60 -30.43 0.36 -30.21
C ALA A 60 -29.92 0.46 -28.76
N TRP A 61 -29.36 1.62 -28.41
CA TRP A 61 -28.90 1.92 -27.07
C TRP A 61 -30.08 2.04 -26.11
N SER A 62 -30.15 1.14 -25.12
CA SER A 62 -31.05 1.27 -23.97
C SER A 62 -30.29 1.91 -22.81
N PRO A 63 -30.88 2.88 -22.08
CA PRO A 63 -30.24 3.45 -20.91
C PRO A 63 -30.07 2.39 -19.82
N PRO A 64 -28.93 2.36 -19.11
CA PRO A 64 -28.72 1.41 -18.03
C PRO A 64 -29.66 1.74 -16.86
N VAL A 65 -30.47 0.76 -16.47
CA VAL A 65 -31.27 0.83 -15.25
C VAL A 65 -30.32 0.70 -14.05
N PRO A 66 -30.37 1.59 -13.05
CA PRO A 66 -29.50 1.48 -11.88
C PRO A 66 -29.81 0.18 -11.13
N ALA A 67 -28.80 -0.68 -11.02
CA ALA A 67 -28.92 -1.92 -10.27
C ALA A 67 -29.20 -1.61 -8.79
N PRO A 68 -30.07 -2.38 -8.12
CA PRO A 68 -30.33 -2.20 -6.69
C PRO A 68 -29.02 -2.34 -5.89
N ALA A 69 -28.80 -1.43 -4.95
CA ALA A 69 -27.64 -1.46 -4.07
C ALA A 69 -27.60 -2.81 -3.34
N ARG A 70 -26.53 -3.58 -3.55
CA ARG A 70 -26.35 -4.85 -2.85
C ARG A 70 -26.37 -4.60 -1.34
N PRO A 71 -27.12 -5.41 -0.56
CA PRO A 71 -27.01 -5.37 0.89
C PRO A 71 -25.55 -5.57 1.28
N ARG A 72 -25.02 -4.72 2.16
CA ARG A 72 -23.66 -4.87 2.69
C ARG A 72 -23.63 -6.20 3.45
N GLY A 73 -22.99 -7.20 2.84
CA GLY A 73 -22.86 -8.52 3.43
C GLY A 73 -22.14 -8.48 4.77
N HIS A 74 -22.18 -9.61 5.50
CA HIS A 74 -21.32 -9.87 6.65
C HIS A 74 -19.89 -9.33 6.42
N PRO A 75 -19.18 -8.86 7.46
CA PRO A 75 -17.82 -8.36 7.30
C PRO A 75 -17.03 -9.42 6.53
N GLU A 76 -16.76 -9.11 5.25
CA GLU A 76 -16.07 -10.05 4.38
C GLU A 76 -14.74 -10.35 5.05
N GLU A 77 -14.46 -11.64 5.20
CA GLU A 77 -13.18 -12.11 5.68
C GLU A 77 -12.10 -11.38 4.88
N LEU A 78 -11.13 -10.77 5.58
CA LEU A 78 -10.07 -10.01 4.92
C LEU A 78 -9.46 -10.87 3.82
N GLU A 79 -9.56 -10.41 2.56
CA GLU A 79 -9.07 -11.17 1.42
C GLU A 79 -7.65 -11.71 1.70
N PRO A 80 -7.37 -13.01 1.51
CA PRO A 80 -6.15 -13.65 2.02
C PRO A 80 -4.83 -12.97 1.62
N ARG A 81 -4.84 -12.22 0.51
CA ARG A 81 -3.68 -11.50 -0.01
C ARG A 81 -3.59 -10.05 0.47
N ARG A 82 -4.69 -9.46 0.96
CA ARG A 82 -4.77 -8.06 1.38
C ARG A 82 -3.89 -7.78 2.59
N GLN A 83 -3.88 -8.66 3.59
CA GLN A 83 -2.99 -8.51 4.74
C GLN A 83 -1.52 -8.42 4.31
N ARG A 84 -1.07 -9.33 3.42
CA ARG A 84 0.30 -9.31 2.88
C ARG A 84 0.60 -8.04 2.08
N ARG A 85 -0.38 -7.47 1.39
CA ARG A 85 -0.21 -6.23 0.62
C ARG A 85 -0.09 -5.02 1.54
N LEU A 86 -0.92 -4.93 2.57
CA LEU A 86 -0.82 -3.91 3.61
C LEU A 86 0.52 -3.97 4.34
N SER A 87 0.98 -5.16 4.76
CA SER A 87 2.30 -5.32 5.42
C SER A 87 3.48 -4.98 4.52
N ARG A 88 3.30 -4.99 3.19
CA ARG A 88 4.33 -4.60 2.21
C ARG A 88 4.13 -3.18 1.67
N GLU A 89 3.23 -2.40 2.29
CA GLU A 89 2.90 -1.03 1.89
C GLU A 89 2.43 -0.93 0.43
N ARG A 90 1.84 -2.01 -0.09
CA ARG A 90 1.30 -2.09 -1.46
C ARG A 90 -0.18 -1.71 -1.54
N ASP A 91 -0.83 -1.56 -0.40
CA ASP A 91 -2.14 -0.95 -0.26
C ASP A 91 -1.98 0.36 0.52
N PRO A 92 -2.65 1.45 0.09
CA PRO A 92 -2.56 2.73 0.77
C PRO A 92 -3.14 2.63 2.19
N ILE A 93 -2.63 3.46 3.09
CA ILE A 93 -3.22 3.70 4.42
C ILE A 93 -4.06 4.97 4.29
N GLU A 94 -5.36 4.87 4.53
CA GLU A 94 -6.29 5.97 4.25
C GLU A 94 -6.49 6.88 5.47
N ALA A 95 -6.27 6.36 6.68
CA ALA A 95 -6.23 7.14 7.90
C ALA A 95 -5.20 6.59 8.89
N ARG A 96 -4.68 7.48 9.75
CA ARG A 96 -3.70 7.16 10.78
C ARG A 96 -4.20 7.68 12.12
N PHE A 97 -4.04 6.88 13.17
CA PHE A 97 -4.43 7.22 14.52
C PHE A 97 -3.30 6.90 15.49
N ASP A 98 -2.91 7.89 16.29
CA ASP A 98 -1.82 7.77 17.23
C ASP A 98 -2.38 7.63 18.65
N LEU A 99 -2.06 6.51 19.31
CA LEU A 99 -2.44 6.23 20.69
C LEU A 99 -1.34 6.56 21.71
N HIS A 100 -0.21 7.15 21.28
CA HIS A 100 0.82 7.57 22.20
C HIS A 100 0.29 8.62 23.18
N GLY A 101 0.61 8.45 24.46
CA GLY A 101 0.20 9.38 25.52
C GLY A 101 -1.24 9.19 26.03
N PHE A 102 -2.08 8.38 25.38
CA PHE A 102 -3.41 8.06 25.90
C PHE A 102 -3.32 7.01 27.03
N GLY A 103 -4.05 7.25 28.13
CA GLY A 103 -4.33 6.23 29.13
C GLY A 103 -5.26 5.14 28.58
N ARG A 104 -5.32 3.96 29.21
CA ARG A 104 -6.10 2.80 28.72
C ARG A 104 -7.56 3.16 28.37
N PHE A 105 -8.28 3.81 29.28
CA PHE A 105 -9.69 4.15 29.09
C PHE A 105 -9.86 5.22 28.00
N GLN A 106 -9.03 6.27 28.02
CA GLN A 106 -9.06 7.31 26.99
C GLN A 106 -8.73 6.76 25.59
N ALA A 107 -7.76 5.84 25.50
CA ALA A 107 -7.39 5.16 24.27
C ALA A 107 -8.56 4.33 23.71
N GLN A 108 -9.29 3.63 24.59
CA GLN A 108 -10.45 2.83 24.20
C GLN A 108 -11.55 3.70 23.60
N ASP A 109 -11.91 4.80 24.28
CA ASP A 109 -12.97 5.69 23.82
C ASP A 109 -12.58 6.38 22.50
N ALA A 110 -11.34 6.90 22.44
CA ALA A 110 -10.84 7.62 21.28
C ALA A 110 -10.65 6.69 20.05
N LEU A 111 -10.14 5.47 20.26
CA LEU A 111 -10.00 4.48 19.18
C LEU A 111 -11.36 4.03 18.65
N THR A 112 -12.35 3.82 19.53
CA THR A 112 -13.71 3.46 19.13
C THR A 112 -14.31 4.54 18.23
N ALA A 113 -14.24 5.80 18.64
CA ALA A 113 -14.74 6.93 17.85
C ALA A 113 -14.02 7.04 16.50
N PHE A 114 -12.70 6.86 16.48
CA PHE A 114 -11.91 6.88 15.25
C PHE A 114 -12.33 5.78 14.27
N LEU A 115 -12.48 4.54 14.72
CA LEU A 115 -12.84 3.41 13.86
C LEU A 115 -14.25 3.55 13.28
N LEU A 116 -15.21 4.01 14.08
CA LEU A 116 -16.58 4.30 13.61
C LEU A 116 -16.57 5.41 12.55
N GLY A 117 -15.83 6.49 12.78
CA GLY A 117 -15.67 7.56 11.80
C GLY A 117 -14.99 7.11 10.51
N ALA A 118 -13.95 6.28 10.61
CA ALA A 118 -13.25 5.70 9.47
C ALA A 118 -14.16 4.80 8.63
N GLN A 119 -14.93 3.94 9.30
CA GLN A 119 -15.88 3.06 8.64
C GLN A 119 -17.02 3.83 7.96
N ALA A 120 -17.55 4.87 8.61
CA ALA A 120 -18.57 5.75 8.02
C ALA A 120 -18.07 6.48 6.76
N ARG A 121 -16.78 6.81 6.71
CA ARG A 121 -16.10 7.40 5.53
C ARG A 121 -15.77 6.37 4.44
N GLY A 122 -16.01 5.09 4.71
CA GLY A 122 -15.70 4.00 3.78
C GLY A 122 -14.23 3.64 3.71
N TYR A 123 -13.43 3.99 4.72
CA TYR A 123 -12.02 3.63 4.71
C TYR A 123 -11.82 2.12 4.80
N ARG A 124 -10.90 1.62 4.00
CA ARG A 124 -10.59 0.18 3.86
C ARG A 124 -9.35 -0.24 4.63
N SER A 125 -8.53 0.72 5.03
CA SER A 125 -7.27 0.51 5.74
C SER A 125 -6.95 1.71 6.63
N VAL A 126 -6.64 1.42 7.89
CA VAL A 126 -6.20 2.42 8.87
C VAL A 126 -4.95 1.93 9.58
N LEU A 127 -4.07 2.85 9.94
CA LEU A 127 -2.88 2.57 10.75
C LEU A 127 -3.10 3.10 12.16
N VAL A 128 -3.18 2.19 13.12
CA VAL A 128 -3.17 2.54 14.54
C VAL A 128 -1.75 2.38 15.06
N ILE A 129 -1.18 3.48 15.56
CA ILE A 129 0.14 3.49 16.16
C ILE A 129 -0.05 3.37 17.67
N THR A 130 0.26 2.20 18.20
CA THR A 130 0.35 2.02 19.65
C THR A 130 1.78 2.28 20.08
N GLY A 131 1.97 2.85 21.28
CA GLY A 131 3.27 2.87 21.91
C GLY A 131 3.85 1.47 22.13
N GLN A 132 5.14 1.39 22.45
CA GLN A 132 5.85 0.12 22.70
C GLN A 132 5.24 -0.73 23.83
N GLY A 133 4.38 -0.14 24.67
CA GLY A 133 3.80 -0.78 25.84
C GLY A 133 4.86 -1.03 26.92
N ARG A 134 4.49 -0.88 28.20
CA ARG A 134 5.36 -1.34 29.29
C ARG A 134 5.22 -2.86 29.39
N ARG A 135 6.00 -3.62 28.61
CA ARG A 135 6.26 -5.03 28.93
C ARG A 135 7.23 -5.07 30.10
N GLY A 136 6.71 -4.93 31.32
CA GLY A 136 7.53 -4.89 32.52
C GLY A 136 6.66 -4.95 33.76
N GLY A 137 6.32 -6.17 34.16
CA GLY A 137 5.53 -6.46 35.34
C GLY A 137 5.36 -7.96 35.48
N THR A 138 6.47 -8.66 35.70
CA THR A 138 6.44 -9.88 36.51
C THR A 138 5.88 -9.49 37.86
N GLY A 139 4.62 -9.87 38.10
CA GLY A 139 4.09 -10.12 39.43
C GLY A 139 4.03 -11.62 39.62
#